data_AF-A0A0D6LGQ6-F1
#
_entry.id   AF-A0A0D6LGQ6-F1
#
_cell.length_a   1.000
_cell.length_b   1.000
_cell.length_c   1.000
_cell.angle_alpha   90.00
_cell.angle_beta   90.00
_cell.angle_gamma   90.00
#
_symmetry.space_group_name_H-M   'P 1'
#
loop_
_entity.id
_entity.type
_entity.pdbx_description
1 polymer ?
#
loop_
_entity_poly.entity_id
_entity_poly.type
_entity_poly.pdbx_seq_one_letter_code
_entity_poly.pdbx_strand_id
1 'polypeptide(L)'
;MDFIEYGGSYIKATFLFSRGSIARGQTERNGDWGIAPPATLMYRMKYDCEAEAYAMSHAQTCDRELLLPDERPGYKENIHVLDTVQTTPEGAAQHVSFSLCLF
;
A
#
# COMPACT_ATOMS: atom_id res chain seq x y z
N MET A 1 1.15 -2.82 -21.90
CA MET A 1 1.47 -2.44 -20.52
C MET A 1 0.15 -2.14 -19.86
N ASP A 2 -0.31 -3.03 -18.99
CA ASP A 2 -1.62 -2.90 -18.34
C ASP A 2 -1.48 -2.16 -17.01
N PHE A 3 -2.58 -1.58 -16.55
CA PHE A 3 -2.67 -0.79 -15.30
C PHE A 3 -2.04 -1.50 -14.09
N ILE A 4 -2.09 -2.84 -14.09
CA ILE A 4 -1.54 -3.76 -13.11
C ILE A 4 -0.04 -3.50 -12.88
N GLU A 5 0.74 -3.42 -13.96
CA GLU A 5 2.20 -3.29 -13.88
C GLU A 5 2.63 -1.86 -13.52
N TYR A 6 1.89 -0.85 -14.00
CA TYR A 6 2.19 0.56 -13.74
C TYR A 6 1.77 0.98 -12.33
N GLY A 7 0.56 0.60 -11.90
CA GLY A 7 0.03 0.84 -10.56
C GLY A 7 0.83 0.09 -9.48
N GLY A 8 1.12 -1.19 -9.70
CA GLY A 8 1.94 -2.00 -8.80
C GLY A 8 3.36 -1.45 -8.61
N SER A 9 3.99 -0.97 -9.70
CA SER A 9 5.31 -0.33 -9.64
C SER A 9 5.29 0.99 -8.85
N TYR A 10 4.25 1.81 -9.05
CA TYR A 10 4.11 3.09 -8.33
C TYR A 10 3.90 2.88 -6.83
N ILE A 11 2.98 1.99 -6.45
CA ILE A 11 2.71 1.65 -5.04
C ILE A 11 3.97 1.09 -4.37
N LYS A 12 4.70 0.20 -5.05
CA LYS A 12 5.98 -0.33 -4.56
C LYS A 12 7.01 0.77 -4.34
N ALA A 13 7.16 1.68 -5.30
CA ALA A 13 8.13 2.77 -5.22
C ALA A 13 7.83 3.70 -4.03
N THR A 14 6.57 4.10 -3.87
CA THR A 14 6.14 4.91 -2.72
C THR A 14 6.35 4.18 -1.40
N PHE A 15 5.95 2.91 -1.29
CA PHE A 15 6.10 2.16 -0.06
C PHE A 15 7.56 1.98 0.35
N LEU A 16 8.46 1.72 -0.62
CA LEU A 16 9.90 1.65 -0.35
C LEU A 16 10.49 3.00 0.06
N PHE A 17 10.00 4.09 -0.53
CA PHE A 17 10.42 5.44 -0.16
C PHE A 17 10.07 5.74 1.31
N SER A 18 8.80 5.53 1.71
CA SER A 18 8.36 5.77 3.09
C SER A 18 9.12 4.88 4.08
N ARG A 19 9.29 3.57 3.80
CA ARG A 19 10.11 2.67 4.65
C ARG A 19 11.54 3.15 4.80
N GLY A 20 12.14 3.69 3.74
CA GLY A 20 13.49 4.26 3.78
C GLY A 20 13.56 5.55 4.60
N SER A 21 12.48 6.34 4.66
CA SER A 21 12.39 7.50 5.54
C SER A 21 12.21 7.11 7.00
N ILE A 22 11.31 6.17 7.30
CA ILE A 22 11.11 5.61 8.66
C ILE A 22 12.41 5.00 9.17
N ALA A 23 13.09 4.19 8.36
CA ALA A 23 14.33 3.54 8.77
C ALA A 23 15.42 4.54 9.19
N ARG A 24 15.42 5.74 8.60
CA ARG A 24 16.35 6.83 8.94
C ARG A 24 15.83 7.76 10.04
N GLY A 25 14.57 7.62 10.47
CA GLY A 25 13.94 8.50 11.46
C GLY A 25 13.87 9.96 11.02
N GLN A 26 13.55 10.22 9.75
CA GLN A 26 13.67 11.56 9.15
C GLN A 26 12.35 12.34 9.10
N THR A 27 11.38 11.87 8.31
CA THR A 27 10.21 12.70 7.93
C THR A 27 8.87 12.10 8.33
N GLU A 28 8.78 10.79 8.55
CA GLU A 28 7.50 10.14 8.82
C GLU A 28 7.04 10.44 10.24
N ARG A 29 5.90 11.12 10.36
CA ARG A 29 5.34 11.54 11.64
C ARG A 29 4.43 10.43 12.17
N ASN A 30 4.68 9.98 13.40
CA ASN A 30 3.83 9.01 14.09
C ASN A 30 2.65 9.74 14.77
N GLY A 31 1.69 10.23 13.97
CA GLY A 31 0.58 11.03 14.50
C GLY A 31 1.08 12.23 15.31
N ASP A 32 0.55 12.43 16.52
CA ASP A 32 0.98 13.55 17.38
C ASP A 32 2.22 13.27 18.26
N TRP A 33 2.83 12.10 18.11
CA TRP A 33 3.95 11.65 18.94
C TRP A 33 5.33 12.07 18.41
N GLY A 34 5.36 12.85 17.32
CA GLY A 34 6.60 13.29 16.68
C GLY A 34 7.03 12.38 15.54
N ILE A 35 8.31 12.41 15.17
CA ILE A 35 8.86 11.60 14.07
C ILE A 35 9.08 10.17 14.56
N ALA A 36 8.76 9.18 13.71
CA ALA A 36 8.98 7.78 14.00
C ALA A 36 10.48 7.50 14.26
N PRO A 37 10.83 6.71 15.30
CA PRO A 37 12.22 6.43 15.62
C PRO A 37 12.88 5.61 14.50
N PRO A 38 14.21 5.77 14.30
CA PRO A 38 14.93 5.02 13.27
C PRO A 38 14.87 3.51 13.54
N ALA A 39 14.70 2.72 12.49
CA ALA A 39 14.64 1.27 12.58
C ALA A 39 15.99 0.64 12.19
N THR A 40 16.55 -0.20 13.05
CA THR A 40 17.81 -0.92 12.78
C THR A 40 17.66 -1.98 11.68
N LEU A 41 16.47 -2.55 11.52
CA LEU A 41 16.19 -3.60 10.56
C LEU A 41 14.86 -3.36 9.86
N MET A 42 14.91 -2.70 8.69
CA MET A 42 13.74 -2.47 7.84
C MET A 42 13.87 -3.26 6.54
N TYR A 43 13.07 -4.32 6.39
CA TYR A 43 13.13 -5.17 5.18
C TYR A 43 12.61 -4.42 3.96
N ARG A 44 13.28 -4.64 2.82
CA ARG A 44 12.88 -4.15 1.50
C ARG A 44 11.76 -5.03 0.95
N MET A 45 10.64 -4.42 0.60
CA MET A 45 9.55 -5.14 -0.07
C MET A 45 9.95 -5.59 -1.47
N LYS A 46 9.55 -6.82 -1.79
CA LYS A 46 9.56 -7.35 -3.14
C LYS A 46 8.13 -7.39 -3.65
N TYR A 47 8.00 -7.21 -4.96
CA TYR A 47 6.71 -7.40 -5.62
C TYR A 47 6.48 -8.89 -5.76
N ASP A 48 5.26 -9.32 -5.49
CA ASP A 48 4.85 -10.72 -5.54
C ASP A 48 3.52 -10.77 -6.31
N CYS A 49 3.53 -11.49 -7.43
CA CYS A 49 2.39 -11.58 -8.33
C CYS A 49 1.23 -12.38 -7.71
N GLU A 50 1.52 -13.32 -6.81
CA GLU A 50 0.48 -14.08 -6.10
C GLU A 50 -0.29 -13.14 -5.16
N ALA A 51 0.45 -12.30 -4.41
CA ALA A 51 -0.15 -11.30 -3.53
C ALA A 51 -1.03 -10.30 -4.29
N GLU A 52 -0.60 -9.90 -5.49
CA GLU A 52 -1.38 -9.05 -6.37
C GLU A 52 -2.66 -9.74 -6.86
N ALA A 53 -2.59 -11.01 -7.25
CA ALA A 53 -3.76 -11.75 -7.70
C ALA A 53 -4.85 -11.80 -6.62
N TYR A 54 -4.47 -12.06 -5.35
CA TYR A 54 -5.41 -12.01 -4.21
C TYR A 54 -6.00 -10.62 -4.01
N ALA A 55 -5.15 -9.58 -4.02
CA ALA A 55 -5.60 -8.19 -3.86
C ALA A 55 -6.55 -7.76 -4.98
N MET A 56 -6.30 -8.20 -6.22
CA MET A 56 -7.18 -7.95 -7.35
C MET A 56 -8.51 -8.68 -7.24
N SER A 57 -8.49 -9.96 -6.85
CA SER A 57 -9.74 -10.73 -6.69
C SER A 57 -10.65 -10.10 -5.64
N HIS A 58 -10.08 -9.54 -4.58
CA HIS A 58 -10.82 -8.78 -3.58
C HIS A 58 -11.25 -7.39 -4.07
N ALA A 59 -10.38 -6.65 -4.74
CA ALA A 59 -10.76 -5.35 -5.28
C ALA A 59 -11.95 -5.46 -6.26
N GLN A 60 -12.11 -6.62 -6.93
CA GLN A 60 -13.22 -6.90 -7.83
C GLN A 60 -14.54 -7.24 -7.12
N THR A 61 -14.52 -7.72 -5.87
CA THR A 61 -15.75 -7.97 -5.11
C THR A 61 -16.41 -6.67 -4.67
N CYS A 62 -15.68 -5.55 -4.70
CA CYS A 62 -16.16 -4.20 -4.35
C CYS A 62 -16.76 -4.11 -2.94
N ASP A 63 -16.43 -5.06 -2.08
CA ASP A 63 -16.68 -4.99 -0.65
C ASP A 63 -15.66 -4.06 0.02
N ARG A 64 -16.10 -3.43 1.10
CA ARG A 64 -15.31 -2.46 1.86
C ARG A 64 -14.75 -3.11 3.13
N GLU A 65 -14.68 -4.43 3.13
CA GLU A 65 -14.28 -5.25 4.25
C GLU A 65 -12.89 -5.84 3.99
N LEU A 66 -12.27 -6.43 5.01
CA LEU A 66 -11.00 -7.12 4.84
C LEU A 66 -11.30 -8.58 4.50
N LEU A 67 -10.55 -9.15 3.55
CA LEU A 67 -10.62 -10.58 3.29
C LEU A 67 -10.28 -11.38 4.55
N LEU A 68 -10.93 -12.53 4.69
CA LEU A 68 -10.61 -13.48 5.74
C LEU A 68 -9.17 -13.98 5.56
N PRO A 69 -8.43 -14.23 6.66
CA PRO A 69 -7.05 -14.72 6.56
C PRO A 69 -6.90 -16.01 5.75
N ASP A 70 -7.93 -16.86 5.74
CA ASP A 70 -7.96 -18.13 4.99
C ASP A 70 -8.01 -17.91 3.46
N GLU A 71 -8.54 -16.78 3.01
CA GLU A 71 -8.65 -16.41 1.59
C GLU A 71 -7.35 -15.77 1.06
N ARG A 72 -6.42 -15.44 1.96
CA ARG A 72 -5.11 -14.84 1.66
C ARG A 72 -4.01 -15.44 2.54
N PRO A 73 -3.72 -16.74 2.39
CA PRO A 73 -2.82 -17.46 3.27
C PRO A 73 -1.41 -16.86 3.24
N GLY A 74 -0.94 -16.37 4.39
CA GLY A 74 0.38 -15.77 4.53
C GLY A 74 0.49 -14.28 4.17
N TYR A 75 -0.60 -13.65 3.70
CA TYR A 75 -0.61 -12.23 3.35
C TYR A 75 -1.49 -11.41 4.29
N LYS A 76 -1.03 -10.19 4.61
CA LYS A 76 -1.82 -9.17 5.30
C LYS A 76 -2.32 -8.14 4.29
N GLU A 77 -3.49 -7.58 4.56
CA GLU A 77 -4.19 -6.69 3.65
C GLU A 77 -4.46 -5.32 4.28
N ASN A 78 -4.32 -4.28 3.46
CA ASN A 78 -4.77 -2.93 3.72
C ASN A 78 -5.71 -2.51 2.58
N ILE A 79 -6.91 -2.04 2.91
CA ILE A 79 -7.90 -1.53 1.95
C ILE A 79 -7.96 0.00 1.99
N HIS A 80 -8.14 0.63 0.82
CA HIS A 80 -8.37 2.06 0.71
C HIS A 80 -9.47 2.30 -0.31
N VAL A 81 -10.59 2.88 0.15
CA VAL A 81 -11.79 3.08 -0.67
C VAL A 81 -11.97 4.56 -0.94
N LEU A 82 -12.12 4.89 -2.22
CA LEU A 82 -12.48 6.24 -2.66
C LEU A 82 -13.98 6.28 -2.92
N ASP A 83 -14.70 7.14 -2.21
CA ASP A 83 -16.12 7.41 -2.45
C ASP A 83 -16.33 8.31 -3.69
N THR A 84 -15.65 7.99 -4.80
CA THR A 84 -15.78 8.68 -6.07
C THR A 84 -15.50 7.75 -7.24
N VAL A 85 -16.44 7.70 -8.18
CA VAL A 85 -16.31 6.95 -9.44
C VAL A 85 -15.60 7.77 -10.53
N GLN A 86 -15.28 9.04 -10.27
CA GLN A 86 -14.62 9.94 -11.21
C GLN A 86 -13.11 9.98 -10.98
N THR A 87 -12.50 8.80 -10.83
CA THR A 87 -11.05 8.67 -10.68
C THR A 87 -10.52 7.74 -11.76
N THR A 88 -9.43 8.15 -12.41
CA THR A 88 -8.71 7.23 -13.29
C THR A 88 -7.99 6.21 -12.43
N PRO A 89 -7.68 5.02 -12.97
CA PRO A 89 -6.89 4.03 -12.27
C PRO A 89 -5.58 4.61 -11.72
N GLU A 90 -4.89 5.48 -12.48
CA GLU A 90 -3.64 6.12 -12.04
C GLU A 90 -3.88 7.10 -10.89
N GLY A 91 -4.98 7.85 -10.94
CA GLY A 91 -5.40 8.73 -9.85
C GLY A 91 -5.74 7.95 -8.58
N ALA A 92 -6.37 6.79 -8.72
CA ALA A 92 -6.64 5.89 -7.60
C ALA A 92 -5.32 5.36 -6.99
N ALA A 93 -4.37 4.91 -7.82
CA ALA A 93 -3.06 4.46 -7.35
C ALA A 93 -2.28 5.58 -6.62
N GLN A 94 -2.34 6.82 -7.12
CA GLN A 94 -1.73 7.97 -6.46
C GLN A 94 -2.37 8.26 -5.09
N HIS A 95 -3.69 8.11 -4.98
CA HIS A 95 -4.40 8.34 -3.73
C HIS A 95 -4.03 7.29 -2.68
N VAL A 96 -4.00 6.01 -3.08
CA VAL A 96 -3.53 4.91 -2.22
C VAL A 96 -2.10 5.19 -1.75
N SER A 97 -1.21 5.59 -2.66
CA SER A 97 0.17 5.96 -2.34
C SER A 97 0.25 7.10 -1.32
N PHE A 98 -0.57 8.14 -1.45
CA PHE A 98 -0.60 9.26 -0.49
C PHE A 98 -1.16 8.84 0.86
N SER A 99 -2.24 8.05 0.88
CA SER A 99 -2.83 7.53 2.11
C SER A 99 -1.86 6.65 2.88
N LEU A 100 -1.01 5.88 2.21
CA LEU A 100 0.02 5.03 2.85
C LEU A 100 1.14 5.82 3.54
N CYS A 101 1.34 7.10 3.18
CA CYS A 101 2.36 7.96 3.80
C CYS A 101 1.83 8.71 5.05
N LEU A 102 0.51 8.67 5.27
CA LEU A 102 -0.15 9.36 6.38
C LEU A 102 -0.38 8.46 7.61
N PHE A 103 0.04 7.19 7.55
CA PHE A 103 0.03 6.23 8.66
C PHE A 103 1.46 5.86 9.05
#